data_AF-A0A915PQD9-F1
#
_entry.id   AF-A0A915PQD9-F1
#
_cell.length_a   1.000
_cell.length_b   1.000
_cell.length_c   1.000
_cell.angle_alpha   90.00
_cell.angle_beta   90.00
_cell.angle_gamma   90.00
#
_symmetry.space_group_name_H-M   'P 1'
#
loop_
_entity.id
_entity.type
_entity.pdbx_description
1 polymer ?
#
loop_
_entity_poly.entity_id
_entity_poly.type
_entity_poly.pdbx_seq_one_letter_code
_entity_poly.pdbx_strand_id
1 'polypeptide(L)'
;MFICSSDCYDKSINRDIVETCVEGCNKPVKKATGILQKELDDLQAQLNRCAMTCFDKATQKFGPDPAKYTEAEGKQFNEQLLNCASSCVDDHIKLLPNIRKRLGDSYQKLLK
;
A
#
# COMPACT_ATOMS: atom_id res chain seq x y z
N MET A 1 17.41 -1.61 -16.47
CA MET A 1 16.36 -1.72 -17.52
C MET A 1 16.89 -1.21 -18.85
N PHE A 2 16.99 0.12 -19.07
CA PHE A 2 17.37 0.68 -20.38
C PHE A 2 18.75 0.27 -20.90
N ILE A 3 19.78 0.28 -20.06
CA ILE A 3 21.13 -0.17 -20.44
C ILE A 3 21.11 -1.66 -20.85
N CYS A 4 20.52 -2.52 -20.01
CA CYS A 4 20.34 -3.95 -20.33
C CYS A 4 19.58 -4.18 -21.64
N SER A 5 18.51 -3.42 -21.87
CA SER A 5 17.72 -3.52 -23.10
C SER A 5 18.54 -3.07 -24.32
N SER A 6 19.39 -2.05 -24.19
CA SER A 6 20.31 -1.62 -25.25
C SER A 6 21.25 -2.76 -25.67
N ASP A 7 21.86 -3.44 -24.70
CA ASP A 7 22.76 -4.58 -24.96
C ASP A 7 22.07 -5.75 -25.68
N CYS A 8 20.73 -5.85 -25.62
CA CYS A 8 19.98 -6.88 -26.34
C CYS A 8 19.97 -6.63 -27.85
N TYR A 9 19.89 -5.36 -28.27
CA TYR A 9 19.87 -4.99 -29.69
C TYR A 9 21.24 -5.16 -30.35
N ASP A 10 22.32 -5.08 -29.58
CA ASP A 10 23.69 -5.30 -30.07
C ASP A 10 24.03 -6.79 -30.26
N LYS A 11 23.27 -7.69 -29.64
CA LYS A 11 23.55 -9.14 -29.61
C LYS A 11 22.94 -9.94 -30.76
N SER A 12 21.85 -9.46 -31.36
CA SER A 12 21.13 -10.21 -32.40
C SER A 12 20.25 -9.30 -33.25
N ILE A 13 20.14 -9.66 -34.54
CA ILE A 13 19.20 -9.07 -35.50
C ILE A 13 17.84 -9.80 -35.52
N ASN A 14 17.76 -10.99 -34.90
CA ASN A 14 16.53 -11.75 -34.82
C ASN A 14 15.60 -11.12 -33.77
N ARG A 15 14.41 -10.71 -34.23
CA ARG A 15 13.40 -10.04 -33.41
C ARG A 15 13.01 -10.84 -32.16
N ASP A 16 12.73 -12.14 -32.29
CA ASP A 16 12.20 -12.95 -31.18
C ASP A 16 13.23 -13.12 -30.05
N ILE A 17 14.51 -13.19 -30.42
CA ILE A 17 15.64 -13.25 -29.47
C ILE A 17 15.77 -11.91 -28.73
N VAL A 18 15.67 -10.79 -29.46
CA VAL A 18 15.74 -9.44 -28.87
C VAL A 18 14.55 -9.20 -27.94
N GLU A 19 13.34 -9.57 -28.35
CA GLU A 19 12.12 -9.43 -27.57
C GLU A 19 12.22 -10.19 -26.24
N THR A 20 12.64 -11.46 -26.29
CA THR A 20 12.85 -12.29 -25.09
C THR A 20 13.92 -11.69 -24.16
N CYS A 21 15.00 -11.16 -24.71
CA CYS A 21 16.07 -10.51 -23.94
C CYS A 21 15.57 -9.24 -23.24
N VAL A 22 14.86 -8.37 -23.97
CA VAL A 22 14.28 -7.13 -23.45
C VAL A 22 13.23 -7.43 -22.38
N GLU A 23 12.39 -8.45 -22.55
CA GLU A 23 11.49 -8.91 -21.49
C GLU A 23 12.24 -9.32 -20.22
N GLY A 24 13.35 -10.04 -20.37
CA GLY A 24 14.26 -10.39 -19.27
C GLY A 24 14.74 -9.16 -18.50
N CYS A 25 15.17 -8.11 -19.20
CA CYS A 25 15.60 -6.84 -18.59
C CYS A 25 14.48 -6.11 -17.84
N ASN A 26 13.22 -6.32 -18.23
CA ASN A 26 12.05 -5.70 -17.62
C ASN A 26 11.50 -6.47 -16.42
N LYS A 27 11.71 -7.79 -16.34
CA LYS A 27 11.18 -8.66 -15.28
C LYS A 27 11.52 -8.18 -13.86
N PRO A 28 12.77 -7.82 -13.52
CA PRO A 28 13.10 -7.34 -12.17
C PRO A 28 12.35 -6.06 -11.80
N VAL A 29 12.24 -5.10 -12.73
CA VAL A 29 11.51 -3.85 -12.50
C VAL A 29 10.03 -4.11 -12.31
N LYS A 30 9.39 -4.90 -13.19
CA LYS A 30 7.97 -5.27 -13.04
C LYS A 30 7.71 -5.95 -11.70
N LYS A 31 8.60 -6.85 -11.27
CA LYS A 31 8.51 -7.53 -9.98
C LYS A 31 8.70 -6.56 -8.81
N ALA A 32 9.66 -5.64 -8.89
CA ALA A 32 9.88 -4.61 -7.87
C ALA A 32 8.64 -3.71 -7.69
N THR A 33 8.05 -3.26 -8.81
CA THR A 33 6.82 -2.46 -8.80
C THR A 33 5.64 -3.24 -8.22
N GLY A 34 5.49 -4.52 -8.58
CA GLY A 34 4.43 -5.37 -8.02
C GLY A 34 4.53 -5.57 -6.50
N ILE A 35 5.75 -5.71 -5.97
CA ILE A 35 5.96 -5.84 -4.52
C ILE A 35 5.62 -4.52 -3.80
N LEU A 36 6.05 -3.38 -4.36
CA LEU A 36 5.69 -2.07 -3.81
C LEU A 36 4.19 -1.86 -3.79
N GLN A 37 3.51 -2.14 -4.91
CA GLN A 37 2.07 -2.00 -5.02
C GLN A 37 1.37 -2.84 -3.96
N LYS A 38 1.76 -4.11 -3.80
CA LYS A 38 1.19 -5.00 -2.79
C LYS A 38 1.34 -4.46 -1.37
N GLU A 39 2.53 -3.99 -0.99
CA GLU A 39 2.77 -3.44 0.34
C GLU A 39 1.93 -2.18 0.62
N LEU A 40 1.73 -1.33 -0.39
CA LEU A 40 0.88 -0.13 -0.28
C LEU A 40 -0.60 -0.48 -0.25
N ASP A 41 -1.04 -1.48 -1.02
CA ASP A 41 -2.42 -1.96 -1.02
C ASP A 41 -2.78 -2.58 0.34
N ASP A 42 -1.88 -3.40 0.88
CA ASP A 42 -2.05 -4.04 2.18
C ASP A 42 -2.14 -2.98 3.30
N LEU A 43 -1.27 -1.95 3.27
CA LEU A 43 -1.30 -0.83 4.22
C LEU A 43 -2.61 -0.03 4.13
N GLN A 44 -3.04 0.32 2.91
CA GLN A 44 -4.30 1.06 2.69
C GLN A 44 -5.52 0.24 3.14
N ALA A 45 -5.54 -1.06 2.83
CA ALA A 45 -6.63 -1.93 3.22
C ALA A 45 -6.73 -2.07 4.75
N GLN A 46 -5.61 -2.14 5.45
CA GLN A 46 -5.59 -2.15 6.92
C GLN A 46 -6.11 -0.81 7.49
N LEU A 47 -5.69 0.33 6.92
CA LEU A 47 -6.13 1.64 7.38
C LEU A 47 -7.63 1.84 7.19
N ASN A 48 -8.16 1.45 6.02
CA ASN A 48 -9.59 1.51 5.73
C ASN A 48 -10.41 0.65 6.70
N ARG A 49 -9.96 -0.58 7.00
CA ARG A 49 -10.62 -1.44 8.00
C ARG A 49 -10.56 -0.84 9.41
N CYS A 50 -9.47 -0.17 9.76
CA CYS A 50 -9.33 0.51 11.04
C CYS A 50 -10.33 1.67 11.16
N ALA A 51 -10.44 2.51 10.12
CA ALA A 51 -11.42 3.60 10.07
C ALA A 51 -12.86 3.09 10.18
N MET A 52 -13.20 2.00 9.48
CA MET A 52 -14.52 1.35 9.62
C MET A 52 -14.76 0.83 11.04
N THR A 53 -13.76 0.23 11.66
CA THR A 53 -13.86 -0.22 13.07
C THR A 53 -14.09 0.96 14.02
N CYS A 54 -13.48 2.12 13.76
CA CYS A 54 -13.73 3.34 14.53
C CYS A 54 -15.17 3.84 14.37
N PHE A 55 -15.68 3.82 13.15
CA PHE A 55 -17.08 4.16 12.87
C PHE A 55 -18.04 3.21 13.59
N ASP A 56 -17.81 1.90 13.51
CA ASP A 56 -18.64 0.90 14.20
C ASP A 56 -18.63 1.10 15.71
N LYS A 57 -17.46 1.37 16.32
CA LYS A 57 -17.34 1.66 17.76
C LYS A 57 -18.08 2.93 18.17
N ALA A 58 -18.04 3.98 17.35
CA ALA A 58 -18.82 5.19 17.60
C ALA A 58 -20.33 4.89 17.50
N THR A 59 -20.74 4.17 16.46
CA THR A 59 -22.13 3.78 16.22
C THR A 59 -22.68 2.87 17.32
N GLN A 60 -21.89 1.93 17.85
CA GLN A 60 -22.28 1.08 18.98
C GLN A 60 -22.52 1.88 20.26
N LYS A 61 -21.84 3.01 20.43
CA LYS A 61 -21.95 3.85 21.64
C LYS A 61 -23.12 4.83 21.56
N PHE A 62 -23.32 5.47 20.41
CA PHE A 62 -24.31 6.55 20.24
C PHE A 62 -25.60 6.08 19.54
N GLY A 63 -25.58 4.90 18.92
CA GLY A 63 -26.70 4.33 18.16
C GLY A 63 -26.48 4.39 16.64
N PRO A 64 -27.34 3.74 15.85
CA PRO A 64 -27.19 3.67 14.40
C PRO A 64 -27.77 4.87 13.63
N ASP A 65 -28.41 5.82 14.33
CA ASP A 65 -29.21 6.87 13.71
C ASP A 65 -28.67 8.27 14.08
N PRO A 66 -27.76 8.84 13.27
CA PRO A 66 -27.18 10.15 13.53
C PRO A 66 -28.19 11.29 13.57
N ALA A 67 -29.36 11.14 12.94
CA ALA A 67 -30.39 12.18 12.93
C ALA A 67 -31.09 12.32 14.29
N LYS A 68 -30.94 11.33 15.18
CA LYS A 68 -31.48 11.36 16.55
C LYS A 68 -30.51 11.89 17.57
N TYR A 69 -29.26 12.16 17.19
CA TYR A 69 -28.26 12.68 18.11
C TYR A 69 -28.62 14.09 18.52
N THR A 70 -28.52 14.38 19.81
CA THR A 70 -28.43 15.75 20.30
C THR A 70 -27.14 16.40 19.79
N GLU A 71 -27.08 17.73 19.79
CA GLU A 71 -25.88 18.46 19.38
C GLU A 71 -24.62 18.02 20.17
N ALA A 72 -24.78 17.77 21.47
CA ALA A 72 -23.71 17.28 22.33
C ALA A 72 -23.24 15.87 21.94
N GLU A 73 -24.17 14.95 21.65
CA GLU A 73 -23.85 13.59 21.20
C GLU A 73 -23.19 13.60 19.83
N GLY A 74 -23.64 14.44 18.89
CA GLY A 74 -23.03 14.59 17.58
C GLY A 74 -21.57 15.07 17.68
N LYS A 75 -21.29 16.03 18.56
CA LYS A 75 -19.91 16.48 18.82
C LYS A 75 -19.05 15.36 19.42
N GLN A 76 -19.57 14.64 20.41
CA GLN A 76 -18.84 13.52 21.04
C GLN A 76 -18.61 12.36 20.07
N PHE A 77 -19.57 12.07 19.18
CA PHE A 77 -19.42 11.08 18.11
C PHE A 77 -18.25 11.45 17.20
N ASN A 78 -18.21 12.69 16.73
CA ASN A 78 -17.13 13.17 15.86
C ASN A 78 -15.77 13.18 16.56
N GLU A 79 -15.70 13.62 17.81
CA GLU A 79 -14.46 13.58 18.61
C GLU A 79 -13.96 12.13 18.78
N GLN A 80 -14.86 11.20 19.08
CA GLN A 80 -14.50 9.79 19.20
C GLN A 80 -13.99 9.21 17.87
N LEU A 81 -14.66 9.54 16.76
CA LEU A 81 -14.24 9.11 15.43
C LEU A 81 -12.84 9.64 15.09
N LEU A 82 -12.60 10.94 15.30
CA LEU A 82 -11.32 11.60 15.03
C LEU A 82 -10.20 11.05 15.89
N ASN A 83 -10.43 10.87 17.19
CA ASN A 83 -9.42 10.32 18.10
C ASN A 83 -9.06 8.88 17.73
N CYS A 84 -10.06 8.05 17.39
CA CYS A 84 -9.84 6.68 16.97
C CYS A 84 -9.11 6.62 15.61
N ALA A 85 -9.54 7.41 14.63
CA ALA A 85 -8.90 7.47 13.32
C ALA A 85 -7.45 7.98 13.42
N SER A 86 -7.17 8.94 14.31
CA SER A 86 -5.81 9.41 14.56
C SER A 86 -4.92 8.28 15.12
N SER A 87 -5.43 7.51 16.09
CA SER A 87 -4.73 6.32 16.60
C SER A 87 -4.48 5.28 15.49
N CYS A 88 -5.44 5.07 14.59
CA CYS A 88 -5.24 4.20 13.42
C CYS A 88 -4.05 4.68 12.59
N VAL A 89 -3.99 5.97 12.25
CA VAL A 89 -2.89 6.55 11.47
C VAL A 89 -1.56 6.38 12.20
N ASP A 90 -1.50 6.69 13.50
CA ASP A 90 -0.29 6.53 14.31
C ASP A 90 0.23 5.10 14.32
N ASP A 91 -0.66 4.12 14.45
CA ASP A 91 -0.29 2.71 14.42
C ASP A 91 0.19 2.27 13.03
N HIS A 92 -0.42 2.78 11.96
CA HIS A 92 0.02 2.48 10.59
C HIS A 92 1.35 3.15 10.23
N ILE A 93 1.63 4.35 10.76
CA ILE A 93 2.95 5.00 10.62
C ILE A 93 4.05 4.11 11.22
N LYS A 94 3.80 3.48 12.37
CA LYS A 94 4.75 2.56 13.01
C LYS A 94 5.05 1.31 12.16
N LEU A 95 4.19 0.96 11.21
CA LEU A 95 4.41 -0.16 10.28
C LEU A 95 5.35 0.20 9.12
N LEU A 96 5.46 1.49 8.76
CA LEU A 96 6.24 1.95 7.60
C LEU A 96 7.71 1.52 7.63
N PRO A 97 8.44 1.55 8.77
CA PRO A 97 9.83 1.05 8.81
C PRO A 97 9.94 -0.43 8.43
N ASN A 98 8.99 -1.25 8.88
CA ASN A 98 8.98 -2.68 8.57
C ASN A 98 8.63 -2.94 7.10
N ILE A 99 7.67 -2.19 6.55
CA ILE A 99 7.34 -2.22 5.11
C ILE A 99 8.58 -1.86 4.28
N ARG A 100 9.24 -0.76 4.64
CA ARG A 100 10.49 -0.32 3.98
C ARG A 100 11.56 -1.42 4.01
N LYS A 101 11.73 -2.09 5.16
CA LYS A 101 12.69 -3.20 5.29
C LYS A 101 12.34 -4.35 4.33
N ARG A 102 11.08 -4.80 4.32
CA ARG A 102 10.63 -5.87 3.40
C ARG A 102 10.81 -5.52 1.93
N LEU A 103 10.57 -4.26 1.56
CA LEU A 103 10.82 -3.75 0.22
C LEU A 103 12.31 -3.80 -0.13
N GLY A 104 13.17 -3.31 0.76
CA GLY A 104 14.63 -3.36 0.59
C GLY A 104 15.15 -4.80 0.42
N ASP A 105 14.74 -5.71 1.31
CA ASP A 105 15.12 -7.12 1.26
C ASP A 105 14.64 -7.80 -0.03
N SER A 106 13.45 -7.44 -0.50
CA SER A 106 12.89 -7.94 -1.74
C SER A 106 13.66 -7.44 -2.96
N TYR A 107 14.07 -6.17 -2.97
CA TYR A 107 14.83 -5.58 -4.05
C TYR A 107 16.26 -6.12 -4.12
N GLN A 108 16.91 -6.36 -2.98
CA GLN A 108 18.21 -7.02 -2.94
C GLN A 108 18.19 -8.40 -3.60
N LYS A 109 17.08 -9.15 -3.47
CA LYS A 109 16.90 -10.45 -4.15
C LYS A 109 16.72 -10.33 -5.66
N LEU A 110 16.36 -9.15 -6.18
CA LEU A 110 16.21 -8.90 -7.61
C LEU A 110 17.52 -8.46 -8.28
N LEU A 111 18.50 -8.04 -7.47
CA LEU A 111 19.85 -7.65 -7.91
C LEU A 111 20.85 -8.82 -7.89
N LYS A 112 20.45 -9.97 -7.34
CA LYS A 112 21.18 -11.24 -7.40
C LYS A 112 20.67 -12.06 -8.57
#